data_AF-A0A7T8H342-F1
#
_entry.id   AF-A0A7T8H342-F1
#
_cell.length_a   1.000
_cell.length_b   1.000
_cell.length_c   1.000
_cell.angle_alpha   90.00
_cell.angle_beta   90.00
_cell.angle_gamma   90.00
#
_symmetry.space_group_name_H-M   'P 1'
#
loop_
_entity.id
_entity.type
_entity.pdbx_description
1 polymer ?
#
loop_
_entity_poly.entity_id
_entity_poly.type
_entity_poly.pdbx_seq_one_letter_code
_entity_poly.pdbx_strand_id
1 'polypeptide(L)'
;MGNKNGKAFLSEEDLSYITSHTSLDRSQVDSYYKNFLTDHPKGKINLKSFKKMIEEAYPDSKNVDKFAKHVFRMYDANDDGSIDFQEFMVILYVLSSGGPEDNLKQIFKVFDTNRNGSINMKEMKKIVKDLSALKDPKGPKGKKEQEAMAKG
;
A
#
# COMPACT_ATOMS: atom_id res chain seq x y z
N MET A 1 -19.34 20.61 -19.33
CA MET A 1 -18.85 21.98 -19.10
C MET A 1 -17.69 21.91 -18.11
N GLY A 2 -16.45 22.09 -18.57
CA GLY A 2 -15.26 22.01 -17.74
C GLY A 2 -15.00 23.34 -17.02
N ASN A 3 -14.92 23.30 -15.68
CA ASN A 3 -14.67 24.49 -14.90
C ASN A 3 -13.18 24.81 -14.85
N LYS A 4 -12.88 26.08 -15.11
CA LYS A 4 -11.57 26.71 -15.20
C LYS A 4 -11.18 27.17 -13.80
N ASN A 5 -10.36 26.40 -13.09
CA ASN A 5 -9.51 26.86 -11.98
C ASN A 5 -8.62 25.69 -11.58
N GLY A 6 -7.31 25.79 -11.86
CA GLY A 6 -6.32 24.73 -11.63
C GLY A 6 -6.02 24.39 -10.16
N LYS A 7 -7.02 24.41 -9.28
CA LYS A 7 -6.96 23.74 -7.98
C LYS A 7 -7.45 22.32 -8.16
N ALA A 8 -6.62 21.34 -7.84
CA ALA A 8 -7.06 19.97 -7.66
C ALA A 8 -8.21 19.99 -6.63
N PHE A 9 -9.41 19.67 -7.09
CA PHE A 9 -10.62 19.62 -6.28
C PHE A 9 -11.12 18.19 -6.32
N LEU A 10 -11.52 17.67 -5.15
CA LEU A 10 -12.09 16.35 -5.04
C LEU A 10 -13.47 16.37 -5.71
N SER A 11 -13.75 15.45 -6.64
CA SER A 11 -15.07 15.45 -7.28
C SER A 11 -16.15 15.03 -6.29
N GLU A 12 -17.41 15.43 -6.54
CA GLU A 12 -18.55 14.96 -5.74
C GLU A 12 -18.68 13.42 -5.78
N GLU A 13 -18.28 12.81 -6.90
CA GLU A 13 -18.26 11.36 -7.06
C GLU A 13 -17.24 10.72 -6.11
N ASP A 14 -16.00 11.24 -6.07
CA ASP A 14 -14.95 10.75 -5.17
C ASP A 14 -15.34 10.96 -3.69
N LEU A 15 -15.89 12.12 -3.36
CA LEU A 15 -16.33 12.46 -2.00
C LEU A 15 -17.47 11.52 -1.55
N SER A 16 -18.46 11.29 -2.41
CA SER A 16 -19.55 10.35 -2.14
C SER A 16 -19.03 8.93 -2.00
N TYR A 17 -18.07 8.53 -2.83
CA TYR A 17 -17.48 7.20 -2.76
C TYR A 17 -16.73 6.99 -1.45
N ILE A 18 -15.83 7.91 -1.08
CA ILE A 18 -15.02 7.80 0.15
C ILE A 18 -15.92 7.77 1.38
N THR A 19 -16.91 8.66 1.47
CA THR A 19 -17.83 8.71 2.62
C THR A 19 -18.76 7.48 2.70
N SER A 20 -19.01 6.79 1.58
CA SER A 20 -19.78 5.53 1.57
C SER A 20 -18.95 4.29 1.92
N HIS A 21 -17.63 4.36 1.76
CA HIS A 21 -16.71 3.23 1.97
C HIS A 21 -15.80 3.41 3.20
N THR A 22 -15.97 4.51 3.92
CA THR A 22 -15.25 4.83 5.15
C THR A 22 -16.24 5.38 6.19
N SER A 23 -15.84 5.44 7.46
CA SER A 23 -16.65 6.07 8.52
C SER A 23 -16.48 7.60 8.58
N LEU A 24 -15.89 8.21 7.56
CA LEU A 24 -15.53 9.63 7.57
C LEU A 24 -16.67 10.48 7.04
N ASP A 25 -16.86 11.65 7.64
CA ASP A 25 -17.75 12.67 7.10
C ASP A 25 -17.07 13.54 6.04
N ARG A 26 -17.88 14.33 5.31
CA ARG A 26 -17.40 15.19 4.23
C ARG A 26 -16.36 16.21 4.68
N SER A 27 -16.49 16.77 5.88
CA SER A 27 -15.57 17.78 6.40
C SER A 27 -14.21 17.16 6.74
N GLN A 28 -14.22 15.94 7.28
CA GLN A 28 -13.01 15.17 7.53
C GLN A 28 -12.30 14.79 6.23
N VAL A 29 -13.03 14.29 5.23
CA VAL A 29 -12.48 13.96 3.91
C VAL A 29 -11.82 15.19 3.27
N ASP A 30 -12.48 16.36 3.31
CA ASP A 30 -11.92 17.61 2.83
C ASP A 30 -10.64 18.02 3.57
N SER A 31 -10.60 17.84 4.89
CA SER A 31 -9.40 18.13 5.68
C SER A 31 -8.24 17.20 5.31
N TYR A 32 -8.51 15.91 5.14
CA TYR A 32 -7.49 14.95 4.71
C TYR A 32 -7.01 15.26 3.29
N TYR A 33 -7.89 15.67 2.39
CA TYR A 33 -7.51 16.02 1.02
C TYR A 33 -6.59 17.24 0.98
N LYS A 34 -6.88 18.27 1.77
CA LYS A 34 -6.01 19.46 1.89
C LYS A 34 -4.63 19.10 2.44
N ASN A 35 -4.58 18.22 3.45
CA ASN A 35 -3.32 17.76 4.01
C ASN A 35 -2.54 16.93 2.97
N PHE A 36 -3.22 16.02 2.27
CA PHE A 36 -2.64 15.22 1.22
C PHE A 36 -2.04 16.06 0.08
N LEU A 37 -2.71 17.14 -0.34
CA LEU A 37 -2.19 18.06 -1.34
C LEU A 37 -1.00 18.90 -0.85
N THR A 38 -0.82 19.06 0.46
CA THR A 38 0.35 19.74 1.03
C THR A 38 1.61 18.90 0.80
N ASP A 39 1.52 17.59 1.02
CA ASP A 39 2.64 16.66 0.81
C ASP A 39 2.75 16.18 -0.65
N HIS A 40 1.63 16.13 -1.37
CA HIS A 40 1.52 15.68 -2.76
C HIS A 40 0.77 16.70 -3.62
N PRO A 41 1.43 17.80 -4.03
CA PRO A 41 0.78 18.89 -4.78
C PRO A 41 0.15 18.47 -6.11
N LYS A 42 0.55 17.31 -6.66
CA LYS A 42 -0.01 16.73 -7.88
C LYS A 42 -1.26 15.89 -7.65
N GLY A 43 -1.70 15.72 -6.39
CA GLY A 43 -2.85 14.90 -6.03
C GLY A 43 -2.64 13.39 -6.23
N LYS A 44 -1.39 12.95 -6.44
CA LYS A 44 -1.03 11.57 -6.72
C LYS A 44 0.31 11.20 -6.10
N ILE A 45 0.41 9.99 -5.57
CA ILE A 45 1.66 9.41 -5.06
C ILE A 45 2.17 8.38 -6.08
N ASN A 46 3.32 8.62 -6.68
CA ASN A 46 3.97 7.61 -7.52
C ASN A 46 4.83 6.65 -6.68
N LEU A 47 5.21 5.51 -7.27
CA LEU A 47 6.00 4.48 -6.60
C LEU A 47 7.30 5.02 -5.97
N LYS A 48 7.97 5.98 -6.63
CA LYS A 48 9.21 6.57 -6.10
C LYS A 48 8.95 7.37 -4.82
N SER A 49 7.89 8.18 -4.81
CA SER A 49 7.47 8.95 -3.63
C SER A 49 7.00 8.03 -2.52
N PHE A 50 6.20 7.01 -2.85
CA PHE A 50 5.73 6.01 -1.88
C PHE A 50 6.90 5.26 -1.23
N LYS A 51 7.89 4.84 -2.02
CA LYS A 51 9.10 4.20 -1.51
C LYS A 51 9.83 5.08 -0.50
N LYS A 52 9.98 6.38 -0.80
CA LYS A 52 10.62 7.35 0.11
C LYS A 52 9.89 7.45 1.45
N MET A 53 8.54 7.45 1.44
CA MET A 53 7.76 7.43 2.68
C MET A 53 8.02 6.18 3.51
N ILE A 54 8.09 5.01 2.89
CA ILE A 54 8.37 3.75 3.59
C ILE A 54 9.79 3.74 4.15
N GLU A 55 10.77 4.27 3.42
CA GLU A 55 12.15 4.43 3.91
C GLU A 55 12.22 5.39 5.11
N GLU A 56 11.46 6.48 5.10
CA GLU A 56 11.39 7.44 6.21
C GLU A 56 10.65 6.86 7.44
N ALA A 57 9.58 6.10 7.24
CA ALA A 57 8.83 5.45 8.30
C ALA A 57 9.56 4.24 8.92
N TYR A 58 10.42 3.58 8.15
CA TYR A 58 11.16 2.38 8.56
C TYR A 58 12.64 2.46 8.13
N PRO A 59 13.45 3.36 8.71
CA PRO A 59 14.81 3.65 8.26
C PRO A 59 15.79 2.46 8.34
N ASP A 60 15.53 1.50 9.24
CA ASP A 60 16.37 0.31 9.42
C ASP A 60 15.99 -0.87 8.50
N SER A 61 14.94 -0.71 7.67
CA SER A 61 14.42 -1.81 6.87
C SER A 61 15.30 -2.11 5.64
N LYS A 62 15.64 -3.40 5.45
CA LYS A 62 16.33 -3.89 4.25
C LYS A 62 15.32 -4.39 3.24
N ASN A 63 15.60 -4.21 1.94
CA ASN A 63 14.74 -4.60 0.81
C ASN A 63 13.44 -3.78 0.65
N VAL A 64 13.44 -2.50 1.04
CA VAL A 64 12.30 -1.59 0.87
C VAL A 64 11.76 -1.59 -0.55
N ASP A 65 12.62 -1.70 -1.57
CA ASP A 65 12.19 -1.77 -2.98
C ASP A 65 11.16 -2.86 -3.26
N LYS A 66 11.36 -4.08 -2.76
CA LYS A 66 10.44 -5.20 -3.05
C LYS A 66 9.13 -5.05 -2.30
N PHE A 67 9.23 -4.66 -1.03
CA PHE A 67 8.05 -4.44 -0.19
C PHE A 67 7.22 -3.26 -0.70
N ALA A 68 7.85 -2.11 -0.94
CA ALA A 68 7.19 -0.92 -1.46
C ALA A 68 6.49 -1.21 -2.79
N LYS A 69 7.11 -1.94 -3.72
CA LYS A 69 6.45 -2.36 -4.98
C LYS A 69 5.23 -3.22 -4.74
N HIS A 70 5.32 -4.17 -3.81
CA HIS A 70 4.23 -5.11 -3.56
C HIS A 70 3.05 -4.43 -2.87
N VAL A 71 3.33 -3.58 -1.88
CA VAL A 71 2.32 -2.76 -1.20
C VAL A 71 1.74 -1.73 -2.15
N PHE A 72 2.56 -1.02 -2.93
CA PHE A 72 2.10 -0.03 -3.90
C PHE A 72 1.07 -0.60 -4.87
N ARG A 73 1.27 -1.81 -5.39
CA ARG A 73 0.30 -2.49 -6.28
C ARG A 73 -1.04 -2.82 -5.61
N MET A 74 -1.08 -2.90 -4.29
CA MET A 74 -2.36 -3.04 -3.57
C MET A 74 -3.12 -1.73 -3.52
N TYR A 75 -2.40 -0.61 -3.49
CA TYR A 75 -2.97 0.73 -3.41
C TYR A 75 -3.37 1.26 -4.77
N ASP A 76 -2.54 1.00 -5.78
CA ASP A 76 -2.82 1.27 -7.19
C ASP A 76 -3.83 0.24 -7.73
N ALA A 77 -5.11 0.47 -7.41
CA ALA A 77 -6.20 -0.44 -7.72
C ALA A 77 -6.52 -0.40 -9.22
N ASN A 78 -6.43 0.78 -9.83
CA ASN A 78 -6.65 1.00 -11.25
C ASN A 78 -5.42 0.67 -12.13
N ASP A 79 -4.26 0.38 -11.53
CA ASP A 79 -3.00 0.02 -12.20
C ASP A 79 -2.48 1.15 -13.12
N ASP A 80 -2.70 2.41 -12.72
CA ASP A 80 -2.26 3.59 -13.48
C ASP A 80 -0.83 4.04 -13.14
N GLY A 81 -0.17 3.35 -12.21
CA GLY A 81 1.18 3.63 -11.74
C GLY A 81 1.25 4.75 -10.69
N SER A 82 0.10 5.19 -10.18
CA SER A 82 -0.04 6.19 -9.13
C SER A 82 -1.14 5.81 -8.14
N ILE A 83 -0.98 6.25 -6.91
CA ILE A 83 -2.03 6.15 -5.89
C ILE A 83 -2.69 7.51 -5.82
N ASP A 84 -3.96 7.59 -6.20
CA ASP A 84 -4.76 8.80 -6.03
C ASP A 84 -5.28 8.94 -4.60
N PHE A 85 -5.95 10.06 -4.32
CA PHE A 85 -6.46 10.33 -2.97
C PHE A 85 -7.55 9.33 -2.55
N GLN A 86 -8.41 8.90 -3.47
CA GLN A 86 -9.48 7.94 -3.17
C GLN A 86 -8.86 6.60 -2.76
N GLU A 87 -7.91 6.10 -3.53
CA GLU A 87 -7.16 4.87 -3.25
C GLU A 87 -6.40 4.95 -1.92
N PHE A 88 -5.76 6.09 -1.65
CA PHE A 88 -5.08 6.35 -0.39
C PHE A 88 -6.03 6.29 0.82
N MET A 89 -7.19 6.95 0.74
CA MET A 89 -8.15 7.04 1.83
C MET A 89 -8.82 5.69 2.15
N VAL A 90 -9.23 4.94 1.12
CA VAL A 90 -9.86 3.62 1.32
C VAL A 90 -8.90 2.69 2.07
N ILE A 91 -7.62 2.68 1.70
CA ILE A 91 -6.67 1.77 2.34
C ILE A 91 -6.24 2.26 3.70
N LEU A 92 -6.05 3.57 3.89
CA LEU A 92 -5.79 4.13 5.21
C LEU A 92 -6.93 3.79 6.17
N TYR A 93 -8.18 3.90 5.72
CA TYR A 93 -9.34 3.52 6.51
C TYR A 93 -9.35 2.03 6.84
N VAL A 94 -9.13 1.16 5.85
CA VAL A 94 -9.05 -0.30 6.12
C VAL A 94 -7.94 -0.62 7.12
N LEU A 95 -6.75 -0.05 6.97
CA LEU A 95 -5.62 -0.34 7.87
C LEU A 95 -5.80 0.23 9.29
N SER A 96 -6.50 1.35 9.45
CA SER A 96 -6.66 2.03 10.74
C SER A 96 -7.94 1.68 11.49
N SER A 97 -9.02 1.42 10.75
CA SER A 97 -10.39 1.42 11.27
C SER A 97 -11.31 0.38 10.61
N GLY A 98 -10.78 -0.44 9.69
CA GLY A 98 -11.54 -1.49 9.00
C GLY A 98 -11.92 -2.65 9.93
N GLY A 99 -13.10 -3.23 9.69
CA GLY A 99 -13.51 -4.47 10.35
C GLY A 99 -12.59 -5.64 9.97
N PRO A 100 -12.51 -6.71 10.79
CA PRO A 100 -11.62 -7.84 10.54
C PRO A 100 -11.76 -8.44 9.13
N GLU A 101 -12.98 -8.50 8.60
CA GLU A 101 -13.26 -9.03 7.25
C GLU A 101 -12.70 -8.15 6.13
N ASP A 102 -12.80 -6.83 6.23
CA ASP A 102 -12.29 -5.92 5.20
C ASP A 102 -10.77 -5.85 5.23
N ASN A 103 -10.19 -5.93 6.44
CA ASN A 103 -8.76 -6.11 6.63
C ASN A 103 -8.32 -7.42 5.97
N LEU A 104 -9.08 -8.51 6.15
CA LEU A 104 -8.79 -9.80 5.55
C LEU A 104 -8.90 -9.78 4.01
N LYS A 105 -9.90 -9.08 3.43
CA LYS A 105 -10.02 -8.89 1.97
C LYS A 105 -8.85 -8.10 1.39
N GLN A 106 -8.40 -7.04 2.06
CA GLN A 106 -7.23 -6.28 1.60
C GLN A 106 -5.95 -7.09 1.76
N ILE A 107 -5.81 -7.83 2.87
CA ILE A 107 -4.72 -8.78 3.08
C ILE A 107 -4.72 -9.85 1.97
N PHE A 108 -5.89 -10.35 1.58
CA PHE A 108 -6.02 -11.32 0.50
C PHE A 108 -5.51 -10.74 -0.83
N LYS A 109 -5.79 -9.47 -1.13
CA LYS A 109 -5.22 -8.76 -2.29
C LYS A 109 -3.70 -8.58 -2.20
N VAL A 110 -3.10 -8.53 -1.01
CA VAL A 110 -1.63 -8.62 -0.85
C VAL A 110 -1.15 -9.95 -1.41
N PHE A 111 -1.81 -11.03 -1.02
CA PHE A 111 -1.35 -12.38 -1.29
C PHE A 111 -1.61 -12.78 -2.75
N ASP A 112 -2.80 -12.48 -3.28
CA ASP A 112 -3.20 -12.76 -4.66
C ASP A 112 -2.48 -11.83 -5.66
N THR A 113 -1.29 -12.26 -6.07
CA THR A 113 -0.37 -11.44 -6.88
C THR A 113 -0.83 -11.35 -8.33
N ASN A 114 -1.51 -12.38 -8.83
CA ASN A 114 -2.01 -12.44 -10.20
C ASN A 114 -3.48 -11.99 -10.33
N ARG A 115 -4.12 -11.55 -9.23
CA ARG A 115 -5.50 -11.05 -9.18
C ARG A 115 -6.52 -12.08 -9.70
N ASN A 116 -6.26 -13.38 -9.52
CA ASN A 116 -7.15 -14.43 -10.01
C ASN A 116 -8.25 -14.84 -9.00
N GLY A 117 -8.29 -14.18 -7.84
CA GLY A 117 -9.23 -14.46 -6.76
C GLY A 117 -8.84 -15.65 -5.88
N SER A 118 -7.63 -16.20 -6.00
CA SER A 118 -7.18 -17.39 -5.28
C SER A 118 -5.69 -17.37 -4.98
N ILE A 119 -5.33 -17.39 -3.70
CA ILE A 119 -3.92 -17.42 -3.27
C ILE A 119 -3.36 -18.83 -3.46
N ASN A 120 -2.41 -18.98 -4.38
CA ASN A 120 -1.69 -20.24 -4.51
C ASN A 120 -0.47 -20.31 -3.57
N MET A 121 0.08 -21.52 -3.38
CA MET A 121 1.22 -21.75 -2.48
C MET A 121 2.48 -20.94 -2.86
N LYS A 122 2.68 -20.62 -4.14
CA LYS A 122 3.83 -19.80 -4.59
C LYS A 122 3.65 -18.35 -4.16
N GLU A 123 2.45 -17.82 -4.32
CA GLU A 123 2.05 -16.48 -3.89
C GLU A 123 2.17 -16.30 -2.38
N MET A 124 1.66 -17.27 -1.61
CA MET A 124 1.77 -17.24 -0.16
C MET A 124 3.24 -17.30 0.32
N LYS A 125 4.06 -18.20 -0.25
CA LYS A 125 5.50 -18.28 0.07
C LYS A 125 6.27 -17.01 -0.26
N LYS A 126 5.93 -16.35 -1.36
CA LYS A 126 6.58 -15.10 -1.79
C LYS A 126 6.35 -14.00 -0.76
N ILE A 127 5.11 -13.82 -0.31
CA ILE A 127 4.79 -12.76 0.65
C ILE A 127 5.28 -13.05 2.06
N VAL A 128 5.17 -14.30 2.55
CA VAL A 128 5.74 -14.66 3.85
C VAL A 128 7.25 -14.41 3.88
N LYS A 129 7.95 -14.69 2.77
CA LYS A 129 9.38 -14.37 2.65
C LYS A 129 9.64 -12.87 2.67
N ASP A 130 8.88 -12.09 1.90
CA ASP A 130 9.05 -10.63 1.81
C ASP A 130 8.70 -9.94 3.15
N LEU A 131 7.68 -10.40 3.88
CA LEU A 131 7.31 -9.93 5.22
C LEU A 131 8.31 -10.35 6.30
N SER A 132 8.82 -11.58 6.26
CA SER A 132 9.84 -12.04 7.20
C SER A 132 11.14 -11.23 7.08
N ALA A 133 11.48 -10.80 5.87
CA ALA A 133 12.65 -9.95 5.62
C ALA A 133 12.55 -8.54 6.21
N LEU A 134 11.35 -8.08 6.57
CA LEU A 134 11.11 -6.77 7.22
C LEU A 134 11.22 -6.85 8.75
N LYS A 135 10.91 -8.00 9.35
CA LYS A 135 10.90 -8.18 10.82
C LYS A 135 12.22 -8.66 11.41
N ASP A 136 13.12 -9.20 10.58
CA ASP A 136 14.44 -9.63 11.03
C ASP A 136 15.52 -8.59 10.68
N PRO A 137 16.10 -7.87 11.66
CA PRO A 137 17.25 -6.99 11.43
C PRO A 137 18.50 -7.78 10.96
N LYS A 138 18.46 -9.11 11.10
CA LYS A 138 19.44 -10.05 10.57
C LYS A 138 18.76 -10.82 9.43
N GLY A 139 18.90 -10.31 8.20
CA GLY A 139 18.45 -11.01 6.98
C GLY A 139 18.95 -12.46 6.90
N PRO A 140 18.50 -13.26 5.91
CA PRO A 140 18.62 -14.72 5.92
C PRO A 140 20.08 -15.19 5.88
N LYS A 141 20.73 -15.24 7.05
CA LYS A 141 21.89 -16.08 7.35
C LYS A 141 21.33 -17.36 7.97
N GLY A 142 21.14 -18.40 7.17
CA GLY A 142 20.63 -19.64 7.75
C GLY A 142 20.46 -20.84 6.82
N LYS A 143 20.99 -20.82 5.58
CA LYS A 143 20.94 -22.01 4.71
C LYS A 143 22.25 -22.31 3.95
N LYS A 144 23.37 -21.66 4.27
CA LYS A 144 24.67 -21.99 3.65
C LYS A 144 25.71 -22.61 4.59
N GLU A 145 25.47 -22.68 5.90
CA GLU A 145 26.42 -23.28 6.85
C GLU A 145 26.12 -24.74 7.23
N GLN A 146 24.89 -25.24 7.02
CA GLN A 146 24.56 -26.64 7.34
C GLN A 146 24.92 -27.65 6.23
N GLU A 147 25.20 -27.22 5.00
CA GLU A 147 25.69 -28.12 3.93
C GLU A 147 27.24 -28.26 3.91
N ALA A 148 27.97 -27.35 4.56
CA ALA A 148 29.44 -27.42 4.62
C ALA A 148 29.96 -28.39 5.70
N MET A 149 29.21 -28.60 6.79
CA MET A 149 29.61 -29.52 7.87
C MET A 149 29.23 -30.99 7.62
N ALA A 150 28.52 -31.30 6.53
CA ALA A 150 28.18 -32.67 6.16
C ALA A 150 29.12 -33.27 5.09
N LYS A 151 30.11 -32.50 4.59
CA LYS A 151 31.04 -32.93 3.53
C LYS A 151 32.49 -32.44 3.67
N GLY A 152 32.94 -32.07 4.86
CA GLY A 152 34.34 -31.68 5.10
C GLY A 152 34.80 -32.06 6.49
#